data_AF-A0A6P3VED4-F1
#
_entry.id   AF-A0A6P3VED4-F1
#
_cell.length_a   1.000
_cell.length_b   1.000
_cell.length_c   1.000
_cell.angle_alpha   90.00
_cell.angle_beta   90.00
_cell.angle_gamma   90.00
#
_symmetry.space_group_name_H-M   'P 1'
#
loop_
_entity.id
_entity.type
_entity.pdbx_description
1 polymer ?
#
loop_
_entity_poly.entity_id
_entity_poly.type
_entity_poly.pdbx_seq_one_letter_code
_entity_poly.pdbx_strand_id
1 'polypeptide(L)'
;MSGSLLKALRSDSYVELSQYRDQHFRGDNEEQEKLLKKSYAENAMRFINGTRLDDRIIRTDWDAGFKEGRQHGRGRSGGQVRDEYRQDYDAGRGGYGKLAQKQ
;
A
#
# COMPACT_ATOMS: atom_id res chain seq x y z
N MET A 1 18.70 28.30 -14.83
CA MET A 1 17.24 28.14 -14.63
C MET A 1 16.83 26.71 -14.99
N SER A 2 17.37 25.71 -14.28
CA SER A 2 17.18 24.29 -14.60
C SER A 2 16.39 23.58 -13.49
N GLY A 3 15.25 22.98 -13.85
CA GLY A 3 14.86 21.70 -13.27
C GLY A 3 13.87 21.66 -12.11
N SER A 4 13.14 22.72 -11.76
CA SER A 4 12.16 22.68 -10.65
C SER A 4 10.85 21.94 -10.97
N LEU A 5 10.55 21.66 -12.25
CA LEU A 5 9.24 21.12 -12.67
C LEU A 5 9.10 19.58 -12.55
N LEU A 6 10.19 18.84 -12.34
CA LEU A 6 10.20 17.37 -12.33
C LEU A 6 10.09 16.73 -10.94
N LYS A 7 10.13 17.51 -9.85
CA LYS A 7 10.01 16.98 -8.48
C LYS A 7 8.58 16.52 -8.16
N ALA A 8 7.57 17.27 -8.58
CA ALA A 8 6.15 16.96 -8.31
C ALA A 8 5.65 15.68 -8.98
N LEU A 9 6.32 15.20 -10.04
CA LEU A 9 5.99 13.94 -10.71
C LEU A 9 6.69 12.72 -10.08
N ARG A 10 7.60 12.94 -9.12
CA ARG A 10 8.33 11.89 -8.39
C ARG A 10 8.08 11.89 -6.89
N SER A 11 7.48 12.94 -6.32
CA SER A 11 7.05 12.93 -4.93
C SER A 11 5.63 12.37 -4.85
N ASP A 12 5.48 11.25 -4.14
CA ASP A 12 4.18 10.81 -3.65
C ASP A 12 3.64 11.91 -2.71
N SER A 13 2.74 12.74 -3.23
CA SER A 13 2.15 13.88 -2.50
C SER A 13 1.40 13.46 -1.24
N TYR A 14 1.02 12.19 -1.12
CA TYR A 14 0.35 11.63 0.05
C TYR A 14 1.26 11.44 1.27
N VAL A 15 2.59 11.53 1.10
CA VAL A 15 3.59 11.24 2.14
C VAL A 15 4.53 12.43 2.39
N GLU A 16 4.30 13.58 1.74
CA GLU A 16 5.06 14.79 2.08
C GLU A 16 4.60 15.33 3.45
N LEU A 17 5.46 15.13 4.44
CA LEU A 17 5.37 15.64 5.82
C LEU A 17 5.52 17.16 5.89
N SER A 18 4.88 17.90 4.99
CA SER A 18 5.16 19.31 4.74
C SER A 18 4.80 20.25 5.90
N GLN A 19 4.12 19.76 6.95
CA GLN A 19 3.58 20.62 8.01
C GLN A 19 4.05 20.29 9.45
N TYR A 20 4.53 19.08 9.73
CA TYR A 20 4.90 18.70 11.11
C TYR A 20 6.42 18.75 11.33
N ARG A 21 6.90 19.81 12.01
CA ARG A 21 8.29 19.97 12.44
C ARG A 21 8.35 20.02 13.96
N ASP A 22 9.02 19.05 14.57
CA ASP A 22 9.21 19.04 16.01
C ASP A 22 10.51 19.77 16.34
N GLN A 23 10.38 20.96 16.96
CA GLN A 23 11.52 21.79 17.35
C GLN A 23 12.37 21.14 18.46
N HIS A 24 11.84 20.14 19.16
CA HIS A 24 12.56 19.41 20.21
C HIS A 24 13.27 18.16 19.67
N PHE A 25 13.07 17.82 18.38
CA PHE A 25 13.73 16.68 17.77
C PHE A 25 15.22 16.94 17.61
N ARG A 26 16.04 16.07 18.20
CA ARG A 26 17.50 16.13 18.12
C ARG A 26 17.95 15.29 16.92
N GLY A 27 18.01 15.91 15.75
CA GLY A 27 18.43 15.29 14.48
C GLY A 27 18.24 16.27 13.32
N ASP A 28 18.54 15.84 12.11
CA ASP A 28 18.26 16.65 10.91
C ASP A 28 16.83 16.42 10.39
N ASN A 29 16.43 17.24 9.41
CA ASN A 29 15.10 17.17 8.83
C ASN A 29 14.85 15.85 8.07
N GLU A 30 15.87 15.27 7.45
CA GLU A 30 15.73 14.02 6.68
C GLU A 30 15.51 12.83 7.62
N GLU A 31 16.21 12.83 8.76
CA GLU A 31 16.05 11.84 9.81
C GLU A 31 14.67 11.93 10.46
N GLN A 32 14.22 13.14 10.79
CA GLN A 32 12.87 13.34 11.34
C GLN A 32 11.80 12.83 10.38
N GLU A 33 11.92 13.15 9.08
CA GLU A 33 10.98 12.71 8.04
C GLU A 33 10.96 11.19 7.90
N LYS A 34 12.13 10.54 7.91
CA LYS A 34 12.26 9.08 7.82
C LYS A 34 11.63 8.37 9.01
N LEU A 35 11.86 8.86 10.22
CA LEU A 35 11.29 8.29 11.45
C LEU A 35 9.77 8.43 11.49
N LEU A 36 9.25 9.59 11.08
CA LEU A 36 7.80 9.83 11.00
C LEU A 36 7.13 8.91 9.97
N LYS A 37 7.71 8.75 8.77
CA LYS A 37 7.17 7.82 7.77
C LYS A 37 7.11 6.39 8.29
N LYS A 38 8.17 5.94 8.97
CA LYS A 38 8.21 4.62 9.58
C LYS A 38 7.15 4.47 10.67
N SER A 39 7.01 5.45 11.56
CA SER A 39 6.04 5.39 12.65
C SER A 39 4.59 5.39 12.16
N TYR A 40 4.26 6.10 11.08
CA TYR A 40 2.93 6.04 10.46
C TYR A 40 2.63 4.67 9.87
N ALA A 41 3.60 4.06 9.18
CA ALA A 41 3.42 2.71 8.66
C ALA A 41 3.29 1.67 9.79
N GLU A 42 4.05 1.81 10.89
CA GLU A 42 3.90 0.97 12.09
C GLU A 42 2.53 1.14 12.75
N ASN A 43 2.04 2.38 12.85
CA ASN A 43 0.70 2.66 13.38
C ASN A 43 -0.39 2.06 12.48
N ALA A 44 -0.26 2.14 11.16
CA ALA A 44 -1.18 1.47 10.24
C ALA A 44 -1.16 -0.06 10.44
N MET A 45 0.03 -0.65 10.54
CA MET A 45 0.18 -2.09 10.85
C MET A 45 -0.44 -2.48 12.19
N ARG A 46 -0.39 -1.60 13.20
CA ARG A 46 -0.91 -1.86 14.55
C ARG A 46 -2.42 -1.66 14.68
N PHE A 47 -2.95 -0.62 14.06
CA PHE A 47 -4.31 -0.15 14.33
C PHE A 47 -5.28 -0.31 13.14
N ILE A 48 -4.78 -0.39 11.90
CA ILE A 48 -5.61 -0.54 10.70
C ILE A 48 -5.67 -2.01 10.27
N ASN A 49 -4.59 -2.77 10.46
CA ASN A 49 -4.58 -4.19 10.14
C ASN A 49 -5.68 -4.96 10.88
N GLY A 50 -6.46 -5.79 10.17
CA GLY A 50 -7.56 -6.55 10.76
C GLY A 50 -8.85 -5.74 11.01
N THR A 51 -8.87 -4.44 10.69
CA THR A 51 -10.10 -3.64 10.70
C THR A 51 -10.93 -3.84 9.42
N ARG A 52 -12.09 -3.19 9.32
CA ARG A 52 -12.99 -3.29 8.18
C ARG A 52 -12.84 -2.11 7.22
N LEU A 53 -12.82 -2.41 5.93
CA LEU A 53 -12.97 -1.46 4.83
C LEU A 53 -13.99 -2.05 3.84
N ASP A 54 -15.03 -1.30 3.50
CA ASP A 54 -16.18 -1.78 2.71
C ASP A 54 -16.75 -3.11 3.26
N ASP A 55 -16.92 -3.18 4.58
CA ASP A 55 -17.33 -4.38 5.34
C ASP A 55 -16.41 -5.60 5.24
N ARG A 56 -15.22 -5.46 4.65
CA ARG A 56 -14.25 -6.55 4.51
C ARG A 56 -13.10 -6.38 5.48
N ILE A 57 -12.71 -7.47 6.15
CA ILE A 57 -11.49 -7.47 6.98
C ILE A 57 -10.28 -7.36 6.07
N ILE A 58 -9.52 -6.27 6.21
CA ILE A 58 -8.29 -6.02 5.45
C ILE A 58 -7.07 -6.57 6.19
N ARG A 59 -6.06 -6.98 5.42
CA ARG A 59 -4.76 -7.41 5.94
C ARG A 59 -3.67 -6.52 5.34
N THR A 60 -2.84 -5.96 6.21
CA THR A 60 -1.63 -5.23 5.80
C THR A 60 -0.39 -6.08 6.08
N ASP A 61 0.69 -5.78 5.35
CA ASP A 61 1.98 -6.46 5.49
C ASP A 61 3.11 -5.49 5.11
N TRP A 62 4.32 -5.77 5.57
CA TRP A 62 5.49 -5.01 5.14
C TRP A 62 5.90 -5.42 3.72
N ASP A 63 6.22 -4.42 2.90
CA ASP A 63 6.66 -4.62 1.53
C ASP A 63 8.05 -3.99 1.32
N ALA A 64 8.90 -4.62 0.51
CA ALA A 64 10.24 -4.13 0.18
C ALA A 64 10.24 -2.82 -0.65
N GLY A 65 9.08 -2.35 -1.11
CA GLY A 65 8.90 -1.08 -1.82
C GLY A 65 8.39 -1.26 -3.26
N PHE A 66 7.69 -0.24 -3.76
CA PHE A 66 7.10 -0.28 -5.09
C PHE A 66 8.16 -0.37 -6.20
N LYS A 67 7.83 -1.14 -7.24
CA LYS A 67 8.55 -1.22 -8.52
C LYS A 67 7.51 -1.43 -9.62
N GLU A 68 7.73 -0.81 -10.78
CA GLU A 68 6.85 -0.95 -11.94
C GLU A 68 6.59 -2.43 -12.26
N GLY A 69 5.33 -2.78 -12.53
CA GLY A 69 4.85 -4.14 -12.73
C GLY A 69 4.39 -4.86 -11.46
N ARG A 70 4.74 -4.39 -10.25
CA ARG A 70 4.25 -5.00 -8.99
C ARG A 70 2.78 -4.73 -8.71
N GLN A 71 2.19 -3.71 -9.33
CA GLN A 71 0.78 -3.36 -9.22
C GLN A 71 -0.15 -4.39 -9.88
N HIS A 72 0.36 -5.20 -10.81
CA HIS A 72 -0.43 -6.20 -11.52
C HIS A 72 -0.49 -7.53 -10.76
N GLY A 73 -1.66 -8.17 -10.80
CA GLY A 73 -1.84 -9.52 -10.28
C GLY A 73 -0.99 -10.54 -11.04
N ARG A 74 -0.51 -11.57 -10.34
CA ARG A 74 0.38 -12.61 -10.89
C ARG A 74 -0.35 -13.93 -11.21
N GLY A 75 -1.67 -13.95 -11.10
CA GLY A 75 -2.50 -15.07 -11.52
C GLY A 75 -2.47 -15.23 -13.04
N ARG A 76 -2.70 -16.45 -13.54
CA ARG A 76 -2.68 -16.76 -14.99
C ARG A 76 -3.76 -16.00 -15.77
N SER A 77 -4.87 -15.68 -15.10
CA SER A 77 -5.98 -14.88 -15.60
C SER A 77 -5.78 -13.36 -15.47
N GLY A 78 -4.65 -12.90 -14.92
CA GLY A 78 -4.33 -11.50 -14.66
C GLY A 78 -4.69 -10.98 -13.27
N GLY A 79 -5.50 -11.72 -12.50
CA GLY A 79 -5.87 -11.39 -11.12
C GLY A 79 -4.81 -11.75 -10.08
N GLN A 80 -5.16 -11.68 -8.78
CA GLN A 80 -4.29 -12.21 -7.72
C GLN A 80 -4.20 -13.74 -7.82
N VAL A 81 -3.02 -14.31 -7.57
CA VAL A 81 -2.82 -15.78 -7.56
C VAL A 81 -3.78 -16.48 -6.60
N ARG A 82 -4.07 -15.86 -5.45
CA ARG A 82 -5.00 -16.39 -4.45
C ARG A 82 -6.42 -16.59 -5.00
N ASP A 83 -6.86 -15.72 -5.91
CA ASP A 83 -8.22 -15.78 -6.47
C ASP A 83 -8.38 -16.87 -7.54
N GLU A 84 -7.28 -17.43 -8.07
CA GLU A 84 -7.34 -18.56 -9.01
C GLU A 84 -7.89 -19.83 -8.36
N TYR A 85 -7.43 -20.11 -7.12
CA TYR A 85 -7.65 -21.38 -6.40
C TYR A 85 -8.79 -21.30 -5.36
N ARG A 86 -9.43 -20.14 -5.22
CA ARG A 86 -10.51 -19.91 -4.25
C ARG A 86 -11.75 -20.72 -4.63
N GLN A 87 -12.35 -21.42 -3.67
CA GLN A 87 -13.50 -22.30 -3.91
C GLN A 87 -14.83 -21.64 -3.53
N ASP A 88 -14.82 -20.75 -2.54
CA ASP A 88 -15.98 -20.01 -2.09
C ASP A 88 -16.44 -18.96 -3.11
N TYR A 89 -17.71 -18.56 -3.02
CA TYR A 89 -18.26 -17.43 -3.76
C TYR A 89 -18.04 -16.13 -2.97
N ASP A 90 -17.45 -15.12 -3.62
CA ASP A 90 -17.28 -13.77 -3.04
C ASP A 90 -17.62 -12.72 -4.10
N ALA A 91 -18.77 -12.07 -3.94
CA ALA A 91 -19.26 -11.04 -4.87
C ALA A 91 -18.26 -9.87 -5.02
N GLY A 92 -17.61 -9.45 -3.93
CA GLY A 92 -16.63 -8.37 -3.93
C GLY A 92 -15.29 -8.74 -4.60
N ARG A 93 -15.11 -10.02 -4.97
CA ARG A 93 -13.97 -10.54 -5.73
C ARG A 93 -14.36 -11.13 -7.09
N GLY A 94 -15.54 -10.79 -7.60
CA GLY A 94 -16.02 -11.24 -8.92
C GLY A 94 -16.60 -12.66 -8.95
N GLY A 95 -17.04 -13.19 -7.81
CA GLY A 95 -17.74 -14.48 -7.71
C GLY A 95 -16.85 -15.63 -7.26
N TYR A 96 -16.94 -16.77 -7.96
CA TYR A 96 -16.08 -17.94 -7.70
C TYR A 96 -14.64 -17.73 -8.19
N GLY A 97 -13.70 -18.49 -7.64
CA GLY A 97 -12.33 -18.51 -8.16
C GLY A 97 -12.26 -19.02 -9.59
N LYS A 98 -11.22 -18.61 -10.32
CA LYS A 98 -11.15 -18.79 -11.78
C LYS A 98 -11.11 -20.24 -12.23
N LEU A 99 -10.55 -21.15 -11.43
CA LEU A 99 -10.59 -22.58 -11.72
C LEU A 99 -11.96 -23.19 -11.43
N ALA A 100 -12.63 -22.77 -10.36
CA ALA A 100 -13.97 -23.24 -10.01
C ALA A 100 -15.06 -22.73 -10.97
N GLN A 101 -14.90 -21.53 -11.54
CA GLN A 101 -15.82 -20.97 -12.54
C GLN A 101 -15.82 -21.74 -13.87
N LYS A 102 -14.71 -22.43 -14.21
CA LYS A 102 -14.57 -23.19 -15.45
C LYS A 102 -15.09 -24.63 -15.35
N GLN A 103 -15.49 -25.06 -14.16
CA GLN A 103 -16.14 -26.34 -13.92
C GLN A 103 -17.66 -26.17 -14.10
#